data_AF-A0A539DDU8-F1
#
_entry.id   AF-A0A539DDU8-F1
#
_cell.length_a   1.000
_cell.length_b   1.000
_cell.length_c   1.000
_cell.angle_alpha   90.00
_cell.angle_beta   90.00
_cell.angle_gamma   90.00
#
_symmetry.space_group_name_H-M   'P 1'
#
loop_
_entity.id
_entity.type
_entity.pdbx_description
1 polymer ?
#
loop_
_entity_poly.entity_id
_entity_poly.type
_entity_poly.pdbx_seq_one_letter_code
_entity_poly.pdbx_strand_id
1 'polypeptide(L)'
;MRNAAGKPLFAHAAPYEWIHKPVDPTSAAQLQAFLDSWASAPVDDTSASPEWKADGVTAPEAWGPGGASMFVRETYESIRAAKLPRICLPISSDAYQCIFYDAEAEAVDVHFSGGA
;
A
#
# COMPACT_ATOMS: atom_id res chain seq x y z
N MET A 1 -2.62 7.80 15.63
CA MET A 1 -3.99 8.02 16.17
C MET A 1 -4.71 6.68 16.25
N ARG A 2 -5.66 6.46 17.19
CA ARG A 2 -6.40 5.19 17.36
C ARG A 2 -7.89 5.43 17.55
N ASN A 3 -8.73 4.49 17.13
CA ASN A 3 -10.18 4.55 17.35
C ASN A 3 -10.57 4.06 18.77
N ALA A 4 -11.86 4.13 19.12
CA ALA A 4 -12.37 3.70 20.42
C ALA A 4 -12.12 2.21 20.73
N ALA A 5 -11.84 1.38 19.72
CA ALA A 5 -11.49 -0.03 19.85
C ALA A 5 -9.96 -0.28 19.86
N GLY A 6 -9.14 0.79 19.95
CA GLY A 6 -7.68 0.70 19.99
C GLY A 6 -7.01 0.43 18.64
N LYS A 7 -7.76 0.34 17.54
CA LYS A 7 -7.23 0.10 16.19
C LYS A 7 -6.57 1.38 15.65
N PRO A 8 -5.50 1.29 14.84
CA PRO A 8 -4.90 2.45 14.21
C PRO A 8 -5.91 3.19 13.33
N LEU A 9 -5.85 4.52 13.37
CA LEU A 9 -6.55 5.40 12.44
C LEU A 9 -5.57 5.77 11.33
N PHE A 10 -5.91 5.39 10.11
CA PHE A 10 -5.21 5.80 8.90
C PHE A 10 -5.88 7.05 8.36
N ALA A 11 -5.10 8.10 8.13
CA ALA A 11 -5.52 9.28 7.40
C ALA A 11 -4.58 9.43 6.22
N HIS A 12 -5.11 9.29 5.00
CA HIS A 12 -4.34 9.40 3.78
C HIS A 12 -4.99 10.43 2.86
N ALA A 13 -4.17 11.27 2.27
CA ALA A 13 -4.55 12.20 1.23
C ALA A 13 -3.48 12.15 0.14
N ALA A 14 -3.90 11.91 -1.11
CA ALA A 14 -3.03 12.01 -2.26
C ALA A 14 -3.63 13.03 -3.24
N PRO A 15 -2.83 13.95 -3.79
CA PRO A 15 -3.28 14.70 -4.96
C PRO A 15 -3.49 13.72 -6.11
N TYR A 16 -4.54 13.94 -6.91
CA TYR A 16 -4.87 13.08 -8.06
C TYR A 16 -3.69 12.93 -9.03
N GLU A 17 -2.78 13.91 -9.07
CA GLU A 17 -1.58 13.93 -9.91
C GLU A 17 -0.47 12.97 -9.46
N TRP A 18 -0.46 12.53 -8.19
CA TRP A 18 0.54 11.60 -7.65
C TRP A 18 0.14 10.13 -7.79
N ILE A 19 -1.09 9.88 -8.23
CA ILE A 19 -1.46 8.60 -8.81
C ILE A 19 -0.56 8.40 -10.04
N HIS A 20 0.29 7.37 -10.04
CA HIS A 20 1.13 7.05 -11.20
C HIS A 20 0.29 6.89 -12.48
N LYS A 21 0.66 7.60 -13.56
CA LYS A 21 0.03 7.59 -14.90
C LYS A 21 -1.41 7.05 -14.86
N PRO A 22 -2.36 7.79 -14.27
CA PRO A 22 -3.72 7.31 -14.21
C PRO A 22 -4.17 7.11 -15.65
N VAL A 23 -4.61 5.90 -15.98
CA VAL A 23 -5.59 5.81 -17.05
C VAL A 23 -6.80 6.53 -16.50
N ASP A 24 -6.99 7.78 -16.91
CA ASP A 24 -8.12 8.57 -16.46
C ASP A 24 -9.40 7.76 -16.73
N PRO A 25 -10.32 7.71 -15.76
CA PRO A 25 -11.58 7.02 -15.96
C PRO A 25 -12.28 7.63 -17.18
N THR A 26 -12.58 6.78 -18.16
CA THR A 26 -13.17 7.19 -19.44
C THR A 26 -14.70 7.31 -19.36
N SER A 27 -15.29 7.01 -18.19
CA SER A 27 -16.73 7.08 -17.95
C SER A 27 -17.06 7.35 -16.48
N ALA A 28 -18.27 7.86 -16.23
CA ALA A 28 -18.79 8.07 -14.88
C ALA A 28 -18.85 6.77 -14.05
N ALA A 29 -19.13 5.63 -14.69
CA ALA A 29 -19.15 4.33 -14.02
C ALA A 29 -17.75 3.90 -13.54
N GLN A 30 -16.72 4.14 -14.34
CA GLN A 30 -15.33 3.87 -13.94
C GLN A 30 -14.88 4.79 -12.80
N LEU A 31 -15.23 6.08 -12.86
CA LEU A 31 -14.96 7.02 -11.77
C LEU A 31 -15.67 6.59 -10.48
N GLN A 32 -16.95 6.18 -10.56
CA GLN A 32 -17.69 5.73 -9.38
C GLN A 32 -17.07 4.47 -8.77
N ALA A 33 -16.69 3.47 -9.58
CA ALA A 33 -16.02 2.27 -9.08
C ALA A 33 -14.68 2.60 -8.38
N PHE A 34 -13.91 3.53 -8.94
CA PHE A 34 -12.70 4.04 -8.30
C PHE A 34 -13.01 4.68 -6.94
N LEU A 35 -13.99 5.59 -6.87
CA LEU A 35 -14.40 6.23 -5.61
C LEU A 35 -14.92 5.22 -4.57
N ASP A 36 -15.68 4.21 -5.00
CA ASP A 36 -16.20 3.16 -4.10
C ASP A 36 -15.07 2.32 -3.49
N SER A 37 -14.03 2.02 -4.28
CA SER A 37 -12.84 1.31 -3.79
C SER A 37 -12.00 2.15 -2.82
N TRP A 38 -11.92 3.47 -3.02
CA TRP A 38 -11.30 4.40 -2.07
C TRP A 38 -12.07 4.47 -0.75
N ALA A 39 -13.41 4.57 -0.82
CA ALA A 39 -14.25 4.73 0.36
C ALA A 39 -14.29 3.48 1.26
N SER A 40 -13.99 2.30 0.68
CA SER A 40 -14.10 1.01 1.36
C SER A 40 -12.78 0.24 1.42
N ALA A 41 -11.64 0.93 1.35
CA ALA A 41 -10.33 0.29 1.39
C ALA A 41 -10.15 -0.54 2.67
N PRO A 42 -9.94 -1.87 2.55
CA PRO A 42 -9.83 -2.74 3.71
C PRO A 42 -8.51 -2.48 4.44
N VAL A 43 -8.55 -2.61 5.77
CA VAL A 43 -7.35 -2.71 6.59
C VAL A 43 -7.05 -4.20 6.81
N ASP A 44 -5.96 -4.67 6.25
CA ASP A 44 -5.41 -6.02 6.42
C ASP A 44 -4.09 -5.96 7.21
N ASP A 45 -3.19 -6.90 6.94
CA ASP A 45 -1.86 -6.90 7.55
C ASP A 45 -0.74 -7.23 6.55
N THR A 46 0.49 -6.90 6.91
CA THR A 46 1.67 -7.07 6.05
C THR A 46 1.95 -8.51 5.63
N SER A 47 1.35 -9.55 6.24
CA SER A 47 1.50 -10.93 5.75
C SER A 47 0.81 -11.18 4.39
N ALA A 48 -0.13 -10.31 4.01
CA ALA A 48 -0.76 -10.32 2.70
C ALA A 48 0.15 -9.76 1.57
N SER A 49 1.31 -9.19 1.90
CA SER A 49 2.33 -8.86 0.90
C SER A 49 2.92 -10.15 0.29
N PRO A 50 3.27 -10.18 -1.02
CA PRO A 50 3.82 -11.36 -1.67
C PRO A 50 5.16 -11.80 -1.07
N GLU A 51 5.54 -13.05 -1.27
CA GLU A 51 6.83 -13.54 -0.81
C GLU A 51 7.97 -13.08 -1.73
N TRP A 52 9.09 -12.64 -1.14
CA TRP A 52 10.31 -12.38 -1.92
C TRP A 52 11.00 -13.70 -2.19
N LYS A 53 10.79 -14.22 -3.41
CA LYS A 53 11.38 -15.48 -3.88
C LYS A 53 12.90 -15.50 -3.72
N ALA A 54 13.43 -16.69 -3.40
CA ALA A 54 14.85 -16.84 -3.06
C ALA A 54 15.82 -16.50 -4.20
N ASP A 55 15.37 -16.65 -5.43
CA ASP A 55 16.07 -16.32 -6.67
C ASP A 55 15.73 -14.92 -7.21
N GLY A 56 14.84 -14.18 -6.55
CA GLY A 56 14.39 -12.86 -6.97
C GLY A 56 15.42 -11.78 -6.68
N VAL A 57 15.95 -11.12 -7.72
CA VAL A 57 16.87 -9.98 -7.59
C VAL A 57 16.11 -8.69 -7.20
N THR A 58 14.81 -8.64 -7.48
CA THR A 58 13.95 -7.49 -7.22
C THR A 58 12.90 -7.83 -6.17
N ALA A 59 12.58 -6.85 -5.32
CA ALA A 59 11.47 -7.00 -4.40
C ALA A 59 10.15 -7.21 -5.14
N PRO A 60 9.22 -8.00 -4.58
CA PRO A 60 7.91 -8.23 -5.19
C PRO A 60 7.04 -6.96 -5.17
N GLU A 61 7.35 -6.01 -4.29
CA GLU A 61 6.66 -4.74 -4.15
C GLU A 61 7.71 -3.62 -4.10
N ALA A 62 7.39 -2.48 -4.69
CA ALA A 62 8.29 -1.34 -4.75
C ALA A 62 8.06 -0.40 -3.56
N TRP A 63 8.84 -0.54 -2.49
CA TRP A 63 8.63 0.21 -1.25
C TRP A 63 9.29 1.60 -1.21
N GLY A 64 9.82 2.08 -2.33
CA GLY A 64 10.50 3.36 -2.44
C GLY A 64 10.24 4.09 -3.76
N PRO A 65 10.81 5.30 -3.92
CA PRO A 65 10.64 6.10 -5.13
C PRO A 65 11.08 5.33 -6.38
N GLY A 66 10.21 5.30 -7.41
CA GLY A 66 10.57 4.80 -8.74
C GLY A 66 10.65 3.28 -8.89
N GLY A 67 9.96 2.49 -8.06
CA GLY A 67 9.90 1.04 -8.25
C GLY A 67 10.95 0.24 -7.47
N ALA A 68 11.88 0.90 -6.78
CA ALA A 68 12.91 0.24 -5.97
C ALA A 68 12.37 -0.05 -4.56
N SER A 69 12.68 -1.22 -4.00
CA SER A 69 12.47 -1.44 -2.57
C SER A 69 13.46 -0.61 -1.77
N MET A 70 12.96 0.18 -0.82
CA MET A 70 13.80 0.84 0.18
C MET A 70 14.39 -0.13 1.20
N PHE A 71 13.92 -1.39 1.17
CA PHE A 71 14.31 -2.45 2.10
C PHE A 71 15.10 -3.55 1.42
N VAL A 72 16.11 -4.06 2.12
CA VAL A 72 16.74 -5.34 1.81
C VAL A 72 15.75 -6.47 2.10
N ARG A 73 16.00 -7.65 1.51
CA ARG A 73 15.09 -8.80 1.61
C ARG A 73 14.81 -9.21 3.05
N GLU A 74 15.83 -9.20 3.90
CA GLU A 74 15.71 -9.54 5.32
C GLU A 74 14.73 -8.61 6.03
N THR A 75 14.81 -7.30 5.76
CA THR A 75 13.90 -6.29 6.32
C THR A 75 12.47 -6.48 5.78
N TYR A 76 12.33 -6.73 4.48
CA TYR A 76 11.03 -6.99 3.86
C TYR A 76 10.32 -8.19 4.50
N GLU A 77 11.01 -9.33 4.58
CA GLU A 77 10.45 -10.56 5.16
C GLU A 77 10.18 -10.40 6.66
N SER A 78 10.99 -9.63 7.38
CA SER A 78 10.73 -9.30 8.79
C SER A 78 9.43 -8.50 8.95
N ILE A 79 9.19 -7.50 8.09
CA ILE A 79 7.96 -6.70 8.13
C ILE A 79 6.74 -7.57 7.77
N ARG A 80 6.87 -8.44 6.76
CA ARG A 80 5.82 -9.40 6.38
C ARG A 80 5.47 -10.33 7.55
N ALA A 81 6.48 -10.85 8.24
CA ALA A 81 6.31 -11.74 9.40
C ALA A 81 5.69 -11.04 10.62
N ALA A 82 5.88 -9.72 10.75
CA ALA A 82 5.36 -8.93 11.88
C ALA A 82 3.84 -8.71 11.85
N LYS A 83 3.16 -8.97 10.71
CA LYS A 83 1.69 -8.80 10.56
C LYS A 83 1.21 -7.41 11.00
N LEU A 84 1.94 -6.38 10.58
CA LEU A 84 1.61 -5.01 10.90
C LEU A 84 0.32 -4.60 10.17
N PRO A 85 -0.57 -3.80 10.80
CA PRO A 85 -1.74 -3.28 10.15
C PRO A 85 -1.38 -2.52 8.87
N ARG A 86 -2.05 -2.85 7.77
CA ARG A 86 -1.79 -2.31 6.43
C ARG A 86 -3.09 -1.87 5.77
N ILE A 87 -3.01 -0.84 4.95
CA ILE A 87 -4.08 -0.40 4.04
C ILE A 87 -3.50 -0.24 2.64
N CYS A 88 -4.22 -0.69 1.63
CA CYS A 88 -3.84 -0.54 0.22
C CYS A 88 -4.91 0.26 -0.51
N LEU A 89 -4.50 1.39 -1.09
CA LEU A 89 -5.37 2.32 -1.78
C LEU A 89 -5.12 2.21 -3.28
N PRO A 90 -6.15 2.03 -4.12
CA PRO A 90 -5.95 2.01 -5.56
C PRO A 90 -5.48 3.41 -5.98
N ILE A 91 -4.36 3.47 -6.68
CA ILE A 91 -3.92 4.73 -7.28
C ILE A 91 -4.48 4.82 -8.69
N SER A 92 -4.43 3.77 -9.51
CA SER A 92 -5.05 3.74 -10.85
C SER A 92 -6.04 2.57 -10.97
N SER A 93 -6.54 2.30 -12.18
CA SER A 93 -7.34 1.11 -12.48
C SER A 93 -6.56 -0.21 -12.32
N ASP A 94 -5.24 -0.16 -12.34
CA ASP A 94 -4.34 -1.32 -12.40
C ASP A 94 -3.20 -1.27 -11.38
N ALA A 95 -3.13 -0.24 -10.54
CA ALA A 95 -2.09 -0.09 -9.53
C ALA A 95 -2.65 0.37 -8.19
N TYR A 96 -2.01 -0.07 -7.12
CA TYR A 96 -2.31 0.33 -5.75
C TYR A 96 -1.08 0.90 -5.05
N GLN A 97 -1.31 1.63 -3.97
CA GLN A 97 -0.32 2.10 -3.03
C GLN A 97 -0.68 1.61 -1.64
N CYS A 98 0.22 0.88 -0.99
CA CYS A 98 0.00 0.39 0.36
C CYS A 98 0.79 1.18 1.40
N ILE A 99 0.25 1.23 2.60
CA ILE A 99 0.78 1.90 3.80
C ILE A 99 0.62 0.91 4.94
N PHE A 100 1.67 0.71 5.74
CA PHE A 100 1.55 -0.04 7.00
C PHE A 100 2.02 0.81 8.17
N TYR A 101 1.54 0.46 9.36
CA TYR A 101 1.85 1.17 10.60
C TYR A 101 2.65 0.29 11.55
N ASP A 102 3.85 0.75 11.91
CA ASP A 102 4.67 0.16 12.98
C ASP A 102 4.59 1.05 14.23
N ALA A 103 4.04 0.48 15.31
CA ALA A 103 3.89 1.20 16.58
C ALA A 103 5.22 1.35 17.34
N GLU A 104 6.17 0.43 17.14
CA GLU A 104 7.47 0.43 17.83
C GLU A 104 8.45 1.39 17.17
N ALA A 105 8.40 1.48 15.84
CA ALA A 105 9.26 2.37 15.07
C ALA A 105 8.76 3.82 15.01
N GLU A 106 7.54 4.09 15.50
CA GLU A 106 6.79 5.34 15.24
C GLU A 106 6.75 5.73 13.74
N ALA A 107 6.98 4.75 12.86
CA ALA A 107 7.08 4.94 11.42
C ALA A 107 5.71 4.73 10.80
N VAL A 108 5.18 5.81 10.22
CA VAL A 108 3.79 5.88 9.74
C VAL A 108 3.68 5.59 8.25
N ASP A 109 4.77 5.65 7.48
CA ASP A 109 4.60 5.84 6.05
C ASP A 109 5.69 5.19 5.21
N VAL A 110 5.41 3.97 4.75
CA VAL A 110 6.15 3.36 3.65
C VAL A 110 5.15 3.05 2.55
N HIS A 111 5.22 3.88 1.52
CA HIS A 111 4.42 3.78 0.32
C HIS A 111 5.01 2.72 -0.61
N PHE A 112 4.21 1.74 -1.01
CA PHE A 112 4.64 0.81 -2.04
C PHE A 112 3.62 0.55 -3.13
N SER A 113 4.09 0.42 -4.36
CA SER A 113 3.25 0.16 -5.52
C SER A 113 3.34 -1.29 -6.00
N GLY A 114 2.20 -1.83 -6.42
CA GLY A 114 2.07 -3.12 -7.09
C GLY A 114 0.98 -3.07 -8.16
N GLY A 115 1.06 -3.99 -9.11
CA GLY A 115 0.05 -4.17 -10.16
C GLY A 115 -1.09 -5.09 -9.72
N ALA A 116 -2.29 -4.87 -10.26
CA ALA A 116 -3.46 -5.74 -10.10
C ALA A 116 -3.29 -7.11 -10.75
#